data_AF-A0A3D3PQW2-F1
#
_entry.id   AF-A0A3D3PQW2-F1
#
_cell.length_a   1.000
_cell.length_b   1.000
_cell.length_c   1.000
_cell.angle_alpha   90.00
_cell.angle_beta   90.00
_cell.angle_gamma   90.00
#
_symmetry.space_group_name_H-M   'P 1'
#
loop_
_entity.id
_entity.type
_entity.pdbx_description
1 polymer ?
#
loop_
_entity_poly.entity_id
_entity_poly.type
_entity_poly.pdbx_seq_one_letter_code
_entity_poly.pdbx_strand_id
1 'polypeptide(L)'
;MKWSSRLAVGVVCLIAISAVQAADLSVEQRALHVLNRLGYGPRPGDVGKVVDMGVERYIRAQLNPETIPLPASLTQRLDALPIVQMPTGELLAEFVAAQKAAKQEDEKGKQQRRALVQRIAKQTAAARLVRAIDSPRQLEEVMVDFWFNHFNVFAGKGLDRALV
;
A
#
# COMPACT_ATOMS: atom_id res chain seq x y z
N MET A 1 24.80 -71.98 -36.90
CA MET A 1 25.98 -71.26 -36.38
C MET A 1 25.47 -70.11 -35.50
N LYS A 2 25.61 -70.28 -34.18
CA LYS A 2 25.39 -69.36 -33.03
C LYS A 2 24.47 -68.13 -33.22
N TRP A 3 23.22 -68.22 -32.75
CA TRP A 3 22.42 -67.06 -32.34
C TRP A 3 22.67 -66.77 -30.86
N SER A 4 22.97 -65.52 -30.54
CA SER A 4 23.33 -65.01 -29.23
C SER A 4 22.09 -64.60 -28.44
N SER A 5 21.80 -65.30 -27.35
CA SER A 5 20.82 -64.87 -26.35
C SER A 5 21.40 -63.73 -25.52
N ARG A 6 20.93 -62.50 -25.74
CA ARG A 6 21.19 -61.36 -24.85
C ARG A 6 20.16 -61.37 -23.72
N LEU A 7 20.57 -61.71 -22.50
CA LEU A 7 19.81 -61.46 -21.28
C LEU A 7 19.78 -59.96 -21.01
N ALA A 8 18.64 -59.32 -21.21
CA ALA A 8 18.39 -57.95 -20.75
C ALA A 8 17.96 -58.02 -19.29
N VAL A 9 18.87 -57.68 -18.37
CA VAL A 9 18.52 -57.42 -16.97
C VAL A 9 17.93 -56.02 -16.90
N GLY A 10 16.60 -55.94 -16.83
CA GLY A 10 15.89 -54.69 -16.57
C GLY A 10 16.02 -54.33 -15.09
N VAL A 11 16.85 -53.33 -14.78
CA VAL A 11 16.85 -52.70 -13.45
C VAL A 11 15.61 -51.81 -13.39
N VAL A 12 14.61 -52.25 -12.62
CA VAL A 12 13.47 -51.40 -12.25
C VAL A 12 13.93 -50.49 -11.11
N CYS A 13 14.26 -49.24 -11.44
CA CYS A 13 14.38 -48.19 -10.44
C CYS A 13 12.97 -47.85 -9.92
N LEU A 14 12.63 -48.39 -8.76
CA LEU A 14 11.51 -47.92 -7.95
C LEU A 14 11.86 -46.51 -7.42
N ILE A 15 11.44 -45.48 -8.14
CA ILE A 15 11.43 -44.12 -7.60
C ILE A 15 10.28 -44.05 -6.61
N ALA A 16 10.58 -44.17 -5.32
CA ALA A 16 9.64 -43.84 -4.27
C ALA A 16 9.39 -42.33 -4.33
N ILE A 17 8.24 -41.93 -4.87
CA ILE A 17 7.75 -40.55 -4.79
C ILE A 17 7.35 -40.33 -3.33
N SER A 18 8.30 -39.86 -2.51
CA SER A 18 7.97 -39.33 -1.20
C SER A 18 7.21 -38.03 -1.44
N ALA A 19 5.93 -38.00 -1.07
CA ALA A 19 5.19 -36.76 -1.05
C ALA A 19 5.93 -35.79 -0.10
N VAL A 20 6.47 -34.71 -0.64
CA VAL A 20 7.01 -33.62 0.18
C VAL A 20 5.80 -32.98 0.86
N GLN A 21 5.55 -33.36 2.11
CA GLN A 21 4.63 -32.61 2.97
C GLN A 21 5.31 -31.28 3.30
N ALA A 22 4.68 -30.18 2.86
CA ALA A 22 5.10 -28.86 3.29
C ALA A 22 4.95 -28.81 4.82
N ALA A 23 6.03 -28.51 5.53
CA ALA A 23 5.97 -28.34 6.97
C ALA A 23 5.03 -27.18 7.32
N ASP A 24 4.24 -27.35 8.38
CA ASP A 24 3.43 -26.26 8.91
C ASP A 24 4.33 -25.09 9.32
N LEU A 25 3.85 -23.86 9.05
CA LEU A 25 4.56 -22.64 9.40
C LEU A 25 4.62 -22.48 10.92
N SER A 26 5.79 -22.10 11.45
CA SER A 26 5.93 -21.64 12.84
C SER A 26 5.06 -20.41 13.11
N VAL A 27 4.83 -20.09 14.38
CA VAL A 27 4.02 -18.91 14.76
C VAL A 27 4.63 -17.62 14.20
N GLU A 28 5.96 -17.48 14.28
CA GLU A 28 6.71 -16.35 13.72
C GLU A 28 6.63 -16.31 12.19
N GLN A 29 6.69 -17.47 11.52
CA GLN A 29 6.54 -17.56 10.07
C GLN A 29 5.12 -17.16 9.63
N ARG A 30 4.09 -17.58 10.36
CA ARG A 30 2.70 -17.17 10.12
C ARG A 30 2.51 -15.67 10.35
N ALA A 31 3.09 -15.13 11.42
CA ALA A 31 3.08 -13.70 11.73
C ALA A 31 3.75 -12.88 10.61
N LEU A 32 4.95 -13.29 10.17
CA LEU A 32 5.64 -12.68 9.05
C LEU A 32 4.82 -12.78 7.75
N HIS A 33 4.23 -13.95 7.49
CA HIS A 33 3.41 -14.16 6.30
C HIS A 33 2.22 -13.21 6.25
N VAL A 34 1.47 -13.09 7.35
CA VAL A 34 0.29 -12.21 7.39
C VAL A 34 0.67 -10.73 7.28
N LEU A 35 1.78 -10.31 7.88
CA LEU A 35 2.28 -8.93 7.76
C LEU A 35 2.65 -8.57 6.31
N ASN A 36 3.20 -9.52 5.54
CA ASN A 36 3.50 -9.35 4.12
C ASN A 36 2.27 -9.43 3.22
N ARG A 37 1.17 -10.05 3.67
CA ARG A 37 -0.05 -10.22 2.86
C ARG A 37 -1.12 -9.19 3.13
N LEU A 38 -1.18 -8.67 4.35
CA LEU A 38 -2.17 -7.69 4.79
C LEU A 38 -1.56 -6.31 5.06
N GLY A 39 -0.39 -6.00 4.48
CA GLY A 39 0.31 -4.75 4.70
C GLY A 39 1.51 -4.58 3.79
N TYR A 40 2.28 -3.51 4.01
CA TYR A 40 3.52 -3.24 3.28
C TYR A 40 4.71 -4.10 3.75
N GLY A 41 4.47 -5.07 4.64
CA GLY A 41 5.49 -5.87 5.30
C GLY A 41 5.73 -5.47 6.76
N PRO A 42 6.56 -6.23 7.49
CA PRO A 42 6.80 -6.02 8.91
C PRO A 42 7.69 -4.79 9.17
N ARG A 43 7.31 -3.96 10.15
CA ARG A 43 8.22 -2.97 10.75
C ARG A 43 8.98 -3.59 11.93
N PRO A 44 10.06 -2.95 12.43
CA PRO A 44 10.74 -3.42 13.63
C PRO A 44 9.76 -3.66 14.79
N GLY A 45 9.78 -4.89 15.32
CA GLY A 45 8.91 -5.33 16.41
C GLY A 45 7.51 -5.81 16.01
N ASP A 46 7.05 -5.65 14.76
CA ASP A 46 5.69 -6.04 14.39
C ASP A 46 5.48 -7.55 14.39
N VAL A 47 6.48 -8.36 14.01
CA VAL A 47 6.39 -9.82 14.10
C VAL A 47 6.12 -10.26 15.53
N GLY A 48 6.86 -9.71 16.50
CA GLY A 48 6.65 -10.01 17.93
C GLY A 48 5.25 -9.61 18.39
N LYS A 49 4.77 -8.41 18.04
CA LYS A 49 3.40 -7.98 18.38
C LYS A 49 2.34 -8.94 17.84
N VAL A 50 2.50 -9.41 16.59
CA VAL A 50 1.55 -10.35 15.97
C VAL A 50 1.62 -11.73 16.63
N VAL A 51 2.81 -12.20 16.99
CA VAL A 51 3.00 -13.43 17.78
C VAL A 51 2.27 -13.31 19.12
N ASP A 52 2.49 -12.22 19.86
CA ASP A 52 1.90 -11.99 21.19
C ASP A 52 0.37 -11.88 21.14
N MET A 53 -0.18 -11.20 20.13
CA MET A 53 -1.63 -11.00 20.01
C MET A 53 -2.37 -12.17 19.35
N GLY A 54 -1.65 -13.02 18.62
CA GLY A 54 -2.20 -14.08 17.77
C GLY A 54 -2.61 -13.60 16.36
N VAL A 55 -2.27 -14.40 15.35
CA VAL A 55 -2.50 -14.10 13.93
C VAL A 55 -3.98 -13.85 13.61
N GLU A 56 -4.88 -14.66 14.14
CA GLU A 56 -6.32 -14.58 13.90
C GLU A 56 -6.90 -13.27 14.46
N ARG A 57 -6.38 -12.83 15.61
CA ARG A 57 -6.77 -11.54 16.22
C ARG A 57 -6.25 -10.38 15.41
N TYR A 58 -5.01 -10.47 14.91
CA TYR A 58 -4.43 -9.49 14.00
C TYR A 58 -5.27 -9.34 12.72
N ILE A 59 -5.60 -10.46 12.06
CA ILE A 59 -6.43 -10.46 10.84
C ILE A 59 -7.78 -9.80 11.10
N ARG A 60 -8.47 -10.19 12.19
CA ARG A 60 -9.76 -9.61 12.54
C ARG A 60 -9.66 -8.10 12.77
N ALA A 61 -8.63 -7.62 13.44
CA ALA A 61 -8.43 -6.19 13.65
C ALA A 61 -8.20 -5.44 12.32
N GLN A 62 -7.38 -5.99 11.42
CA GLN A 62 -7.15 -5.38 10.10
C GLN A 62 -8.41 -5.31 9.23
N LEU A 63 -9.32 -6.29 9.36
CA LEU A 63 -10.61 -6.29 8.67
C LEU A 63 -11.65 -5.35 9.30
N ASN A 64 -11.39 -4.81 10.50
CA ASN A 64 -12.26 -3.89 11.23
C ASN A 64 -11.43 -2.67 11.69
N PRO A 65 -10.91 -1.85 10.75
CA PRO A 65 -9.91 -0.81 11.03
C PRO A 65 -10.37 0.25 12.03
N GLU A 66 -11.67 0.51 12.14
CA GLU A 66 -12.28 1.42 13.11
C GLU A 66 -12.02 1.00 14.57
N THR A 67 -11.73 -0.27 14.81
CA THR A 67 -11.35 -0.78 16.13
C THR A 67 -9.90 -0.46 16.51
N ILE A 68 -9.09 -0.04 15.55
CA ILE A 68 -7.66 0.28 15.75
C ILE A 68 -7.51 1.80 15.88
N PRO A 69 -7.11 2.32 17.06
CA PRO A 69 -6.91 3.76 17.22
C PRO A 69 -5.71 4.24 16.40
N LEU A 70 -5.84 5.42 15.79
CA LEU A 70 -4.72 6.08 15.13
C LEU A 70 -3.77 6.69 16.19
N PRO A 71 -2.45 6.52 16.06
CA PRO A 71 -1.50 7.18 16.95
C PRO A 71 -1.63 8.70 16.88
N ALA A 72 -1.57 9.39 18.02
CA ALA A 72 -1.64 10.86 18.06
C ALA A 72 -0.57 11.52 17.19
N SER A 73 0.62 10.91 17.09
CA SER A 73 1.71 11.39 16.23
C SER A 73 1.37 11.33 14.73
N LEU A 74 0.59 10.33 14.30
CA LEU A 74 0.10 10.24 12.93
C LEU A 74 -0.95 11.34 12.68
N THR A 75 -1.93 11.49 13.56
CA THR A 75 -2.94 12.54 13.45
C THR A 75 -2.30 13.93 13.37
N GLN A 76 -1.35 14.24 14.27
CA GLN A 76 -0.64 15.51 14.25
C GLN A 76 0.12 15.77 12.94
N ARG A 77 0.75 14.74 12.35
CA ARG A 77 1.44 14.88 11.05
C ARG A 77 0.45 15.13 9.90
N LEU A 78 -0.74 14.54 9.96
CA LEU A 78 -1.79 14.77 8.96
C LEU A 78 -2.45 16.14 9.11
N ASP A 79 -2.61 16.64 10.34
CA ASP A 79 -3.15 17.97 10.62
C ASP A 79 -2.20 19.08 10.14
N ALA A 80 -0.89 18.78 10.09
CA ALA A 80 0.13 19.67 9.53
C ALA A 80 0.11 19.75 7.98
N LEU A 81 -0.85 19.11 7.31
CA LEU A 81 -1.00 19.13 5.84
C LEU A 81 -2.32 19.83 5.44
N PRO A 82 -2.37 21.18 5.39
CA PRO A 82 -3.60 21.93 5.15
C PRO A 82 -4.41 21.55 3.91
N ILE A 83 -3.75 21.15 2.81
CA ILE A 83 -4.45 20.69 1.60
C ILE A 83 -5.30 19.45 1.88
N VAL A 84 -4.81 18.54 2.72
CA VAL A 84 -5.48 17.27 3.03
C VAL A 84 -6.70 17.49 3.91
N GLN A 85 -6.69 18.57 4.71
CA GLN A 85 -7.77 18.96 5.60
C GLN A 85 -8.81 19.86 4.92
N MET A 86 -8.48 20.39 3.74
CA MET A 86 -9.35 21.31 3.01
C MET A 86 -10.52 20.54 2.37
N PRO A 87 -11.76 21.02 2.50
CA PRO A 87 -12.88 20.46 1.75
C PRO A 87 -12.59 20.48 0.24
N THR A 88 -12.84 19.37 -0.46
CA THR A 88 -12.51 19.24 -1.89
C THR A 88 -13.12 20.34 -2.76
N GLY A 89 -14.35 20.78 -2.45
CA GLY A 89 -15.01 21.88 -3.18
C GLY A 89 -14.30 23.23 -3.01
N GLU A 90 -13.74 23.49 -1.84
CA GLU A 90 -12.96 24.70 -1.56
C GLU A 90 -11.62 24.66 -2.32
N LEU A 91 -10.93 23.52 -2.28
CA LEU A 91 -9.68 23.34 -3.03
C LEU A 91 -9.89 23.49 -4.54
N LEU A 92 -10.98 22.94 -5.07
CA LEU A 92 -11.35 23.09 -6.48
C LEU A 92 -11.62 24.56 -6.83
N ALA A 93 -12.33 25.30 -5.97
CA ALA A 93 -12.60 26.71 -6.18
C ALA A 93 -11.32 27.54 -6.19
N GLU A 94 -10.40 27.31 -5.24
CA GLU A 94 -9.07 27.96 -5.20
C GLU A 94 -8.28 27.66 -6.48
N PHE A 95 -8.30 26.41 -6.94
CA PHE A 95 -7.61 26.00 -8.16
C PHE A 95 -8.18 26.65 -9.42
N VAL A 96 -9.50 26.71 -9.57
CA VAL A 96 -10.16 27.36 -10.73
C VAL A 96 -9.87 28.85 -10.74
N ALA A 97 -9.88 29.52 -9.58
CA ALA A 97 -9.52 30.93 -9.47
C ALA A 97 -8.06 31.18 -9.90
N ALA A 98 -7.12 30.36 -9.42
CA ALA A 98 -5.72 30.43 -9.82
C ALA A 98 -5.52 30.14 -11.33
N GLN A 99 -6.32 29.24 -11.91
CA GLN A 99 -6.31 28.97 -13.35
C GLN A 99 -6.79 30.17 -14.17
N LYS A 100 -7.85 30.86 -13.71
CA LYS A 100 -8.38 32.07 -14.37
C LYS A 100 -7.36 33.21 -14.33
N ALA A 101 -6.73 33.45 -13.18
CA ALA A 101 -5.69 34.46 -13.04
C ALA A 101 -4.50 34.19 -13.97
N ALA A 102 -4.03 32.94 -14.06
CA ALA A 102 -2.93 32.56 -14.94
C ALA A 102 -3.25 32.70 -16.44
N LYS A 103 -4.53 32.61 -16.84
CA LYS A 103 -4.97 32.80 -18.23
C LYS A 103 -4.99 34.27 -18.66
N GLN A 104 -5.08 35.21 -17.71
CA GLN A 104 -5.06 36.66 -18.00
C GLN A 104 -3.62 37.19 -18.18
N GLU A 105 -2.68 36.30 -18.51
CA GLU A 105 -1.24 36.56 -18.70
C GLU A 105 -0.51 37.26 -17.54
N ASP A 106 -1.13 37.33 -16.36
CA ASP A 106 -0.49 37.80 -15.15
C ASP A 106 0.60 36.80 -14.70
N GLU A 107 1.86 37.22 -14.76
CA GLU A 107 3.00 36.43 -14.27
C GLU A 107 2.84 36.05 -12.79
N LYS A 108 2.23 36.93 -11.99
CA LYS A 108 1.93 36.63 -10.59
C LYS A 108 0.88 35.52 -10.49
N GLY A 109 -0.19 35.56 -11.29
CA GLY A 109 -1.18 34.49 -11.42
C GLY A 109 -0.59 33.15 -11.85
N LYS A 110 0.34 33.14 -12.83
CA LYS A 110 1.04 31.92 -13.26
C LYS A 110 1.89 31.32 -12.13
N GLN A 111 2.62 32.16 -11.39
CA GLN A 111 3.42 31.74 -10.24
C GLN A 111 2.55 31.18 -9.11
N GLN A 112 1.44 31.85 -8.78
CA GLN A 112 0.48 31.40 -7.77
C GLN A 112 -0.12 30.04 -8.14
N ARG A 113 -0.55 29.85 -9.38
CA ARG A 113 -1.05 28.55 -9.86
C ARG A 113 -0.01 27.46 -9.73
N ARG A 114 1.24 27.74 -10.12
CA ARG A 114 2.34 26.77 -10.01
C ARG A 114 2.61 26.39 -8.55
N ALA A 115 2.66 27.37 -7.65
CA ALA A 115 2.86 27.15 -6.23
C ALA A 115 1.72 26.32 -5.62
N LEU A 116 0.47 26.62 -5.98
CA LEU A 116 -0.71 25.87 -5.53
C LEU A 116 -0.64 24.40 -5.98
N VAL A 117 -0.41 24.15 -7.27
CA VAL A 117 -0.29 22.78 -7.81
C VAL A 117 0.83 22.01 -7.13
N GLN A 118 1.98 22.65 -6.90
CA GLN A 118 3.09 22.02 -6.19
C GLN A 118 2.74 21.72 -4.73
N ARG A 119 2.02 22.62 -4.05
CA ARG A 119 1.56 22.43 -2.67
C ARG A 119 0.60 21.26 -2.59
N ILE A 120 -0.36 21.16 -3.52
CA ILE A 120 -1.32 20.05 -3.58
C ILE A 120 -0.57 18.73 -3.72
N ALA A 121 0.22 18.59 -4.78
CA ALA A 121 0.94 17.36 -5.08
C ALA A 121 1.87 16.91 -3.95
N LYS A 122 2.60 17.85 -3.32
CA LYS A 122 3.51 17.52 -2.21
C LYS A 122 2.76 17.05 -0.98
N GLN A 123 1.67 17.72 -0.60
CA GLN A 123 0.96 17.42 0.62
C GLN A 123 0.13 16.13 0.49
N THR A 124 -0.55 15.90 -0.64
CA THR A 124 -1.29 14.65 -0.85
C THR A 124 -0.35 13.43 -0.92
N ALA A 125 0.80 13.56 -1.57
CA ALA A 125 1.84 12.52 -1.55
C ALA A 125 2.38 12.27 -0.13
N ALA A 126 2.69 13.33 0.64
CA ALA A 126 3.14 13.21 2.01
C ALA A 126 2.09 12.51 2.90
N ALA A 127 0.81 12.82 2.71
CA ALA A 127 -0.28 12.23 3.48
C ALA A 127 -0.40 10.72 3.26
N ARG A 128 -0.20 10.25 2.02
CA ARG A 128 -0.19 8.81 1.68
C ARG A 128 1.03 8.12 2.28
N LEU A 129 2.22 8.71 2.15
CA LEU A 129 3.45 8.13 2.70
C LEU A 129 3.40 8.02 4.22
N VAL A 130 2.96 9.08 4.90
CA VAL A 130 2.85 9.10 6.37
C VAL A 130 1.86 8.05 6.86
N ARG A 131 0.72 7.88 6.20
CA ARG A 131 -0.22 6.80 6.53
C ARG A 131 0.40 5.42 6.30
N ALA A 132 1.02 5.18 5.16
CA ALA A 132 1.66 3.89 4.86
C ALA A 132 2.73 3.49 5.91
N ILE A 133 3.51 4.46 6.39
CA ILE A 133 4.58 4.22 7.36
C ILE A 133 4.01 4.02 8.78
N ASP A 134 3.12 4.91 9.21
CA ASP A 134 2.80 5.06 10.63
C ASP A 134 1.44 4.47 11.02
N SER A 135 0.52 4.28 10.07
CA SER A 135 -0.80 3.73 10.36
C SER A 135 -0.69 2.28 10.84
N PRO A 136 -1.34 1.91 11.95
CA PRO A 136 -1.47 0.51 12.35
C PRO A 136 -2.51 -0.25 11.50
N ARG A 137 -3.26 0.44 10.63
CA ARG A 137 -4.32 -0.10 9.78
C ARG A 137 -3.77 -0.49 8.40
N GLN A 138 -2.73 -1.30 8.37
CA GLN A 138 -1.94 -1.59 7.18
C GLN A 138 -2.76 -2.15 6.00
N LEU A 139 -3.76 -3.00 6.28
CA LEU A 139 -4.65 -3.51 5.23
C LEU A 139 -5.47 -2.39 4.59
N GLU A 140 -6.02 -1.48 5.40
CA GLU A 140 -6.75 -0.30 4.92
C GLU A 140 -5.85 0.54 4.00
N GLU A 141 -4.62 0.83 4.42
CA GLU A 141 -3.71 1.67 3.61
C GLU A 141 -3.33 1.01 2.28
N VAL A 142 -3.04 -0.30 2.27
CA VAL A 142 -2.76 -1.04 1.01
C VAL A 142 -3.97 -1.03 0.08
N MET A 143 -5.18 -1.20 0.62
CA MET A 143 -6.40 -1.16 -0.19
C MET A 143 -6.66 0.25 -0.73
N VAL A 144 -6.46 1.29 0.09
CA VAL A 144 -6.55 2.69 -0.35
C VAL A 144 -5.55 2.96 -1.48
N ASP A 145 -4.29 2.51 -1.35
CA ASP A 145 -3.27 2.68 -2.39
C ASP A 145 -3.64 1.93 -3.69
N PHE A 146 -4.11 0.69 -3.57
CA PHE A 146 -4.55 -0.11 -4.71
C PHE A 146 -5.67 0.59 -5.49
N TRP A 147 -6.75 0.97 -4.79
CA TRP A 147 -7.87 1.65 -5.43
C TRP A 147 -7.50 3.02 -5.96
N PHE A 148 -6.64 3.74 -5.24
CA PHE A 148 -6.13 5.02 -5.71
C PHE A 148 -5.43 4.86 -7.06
N ASN A 149 -4.53 3.88 -7.19
CA ASN A 149 -3.75 3.66 -8.40
C ASN A 149 -4.59 3.05 -9.54
N HIS A 150 -5.72 2.41 -9.23
CA HIS A 150 -6.55 1.72 -10.22
C HIS A 150 -7.74 2.56 -10.73
N PHE A 151 -8.26 3.49 -9.92
CA PHE A 151 -9.46 4.26 -10.25
C PHE A 151 -9.24 5.77 -10.44
N ASN A 152 -8.03 6.30 -10.23
CA ASN A 152 -7.75 7.71 -10.49
C ASN A 152 -7.11 7.97 -11.85
N VAL A 153 -7.43 9.14 -12.40
CA VAL A 153 -6.78 9.69 -13.58
C VAL A 153 -5.49 10.38 -13.17
N PHE A 154 -4.54 10.50 -14.11
CA PHE A 154 -3.27 11.19 -13.87
C PHE A 154 -3.47 12.61 -13.33
N ALA A 155 -3.01 12.85 -12.09
CA ALA A 155 -3.13 14.13 -11.38
C ALA A 155 -2.51 15.33 -12.13
N GLY A 156 -1.65 15.10 -13.12
CA GLY A 156 -1.09 16.15 -13.97
C GLY A 156 -2.01 16.62 -15.10
N LYS A 157 -3.32 16.31 -15.09
CA LYS A 157 -4.28 16.69 -16.14
C LYS A 157 -5.43 17.51 -15.58
N GLY A 158 -5.95 18.44 -16.39
CA GLY A 158 -7.19 19.19 -16.11
C GLY A 158 -7.37 19.68 -14.67
N LEU A 159 -8.57 19.41 -14.14
CA LEU A 159 -9.00 19.67 -12.77
C LEU A 159 -8.50 18.60 -11.78
N ASP A 160 -8.01 17.45 -12.27
CA ASP A 160 -7.49 16.34 -11.45
C ASP A 160 -6.31 16.80 -10.56
N ARG A 161 -5.63 17.89 -10.93
CA ARG A 161 -4.63 18.58 -10.10
C ARG A 161 -5.14 19.02 -8.73
N ALA A 162 -6.45 19.11 -8.54
CA ALA A 162 -7.11 19.53 -7.29
C ALA A 162 -8.10 18.50 -6.75
N LEU A 163 -8.30 17.37 -7.44
CA LEU A 163 -9.32 16.36 -7.12
C LEU A 163 -8.75 14.98 -6.81
N VAL A 164 -7.42 14.86 -6.74
CA VAL A 164 -6.67 13.61 -6.57
C VAL A 164 -5.79 13.69 -5.33
#